data_AF-A0A3P0N4B5-F1
#
_entry.id   AF-A0A3P0N4B5-F1
#
_cell.length_a   1.000
_cell.length_b   1.000
_cell.length_c   1.000
_cell.angle_alpha   90.00
_cell.angle_beta   90.00
_cell.angle_gamma   90.00
#
_symmetry.space_group_name_H-M   'P 1'
#
loop_
_entity.id
_entity.type
_entity.pdbx_description
1 polymer ?
#
loop_
_entity_poly.entity_id
_entity_poly.type
_entity_poly.pdbx_seq_one_letter_code
_entity_poly.pdbx_strand_id
1 'polypeptide(L)'
;MTRPSRFQPLLRRCALLIACCASVAAAQAAKPLLTFKVDDAITARVEHADGSRITIRFLPSGKTQTLDVGVSDEDGHYQLASDDYNFDGHRDLAAHALLGMVNESYGIFPYDAARQQFEPLKLPAADMPHGNCDDLINVDAKPKDRTLYSSCRGGPIWYTDAYRFDGNGRMYLYQSSEAIPDDLRDLLDGDSGPSSLLLTYDEHGKRVSRRLDAYGGGKVTFKVRPARLPLHDAMNDAPTRRYVVAGDTLELIDASADFQWLKVLYRNPRGGTAQGWVSAKEATGG
;
A
#
# COMPACT_ATOMS: atom_id res chain seq x y z
N MET A 1 -22.13 78.94 -68.96
CA MET A 1 -21.10 78.06 -68.36
C MET A 1 -19.94 78.95 -67.95
N THR A 2 -20.02 79.57 -66.77
CA THR A 2 -19.52 79.12 -65.45
C THR A 2 -18.03 79.43 -65.21
N ARG A 3 -17.79 80.53 -64.49
CA ARG A 3 -16.53 80.87 -63.79
C ARG A 3 -16.29 79.92 -62.60
N PRO A 4 -15.02 79.70 -62.23
CA PRO A 4 -14.61 79.57 -60.83
C PRO A 4 -13.53 80.63 -60.50
N SER A 5 -13.65 81.54 -59.53
CA SER A 5 -13.74 81.47 -58.05
C SER A 5 -12.44 80.99 -57.36
N ARG A 6 -11.72 81.96 -56.77
CA ARG A 6 -10.64 81.82 -55.78
C ARG A 6 -11.23 81.43 -54.42
N PHE A 7 -10.53 80.61 -53.62
CA PHE A 7 -10.61 80.67 -52.15
C PHE A 7 -9.29 80.22 -51.49
N GLN A 8 -8.95 80.92 -50.40
CA GLN A 8 -7.74 80.85 -49.57
C GLN A 8 -7.68 79.61 -48.66
N PRO A 9 -6.50 79.26 -48.10
CA PRO A 9 -6.40 78.29 -47.01
C PRO A 9 -6.41 78.97 -45.63
N LEU A 10 -7.16 78.40 -44.68
CA LEU A 10 -7.18 78.76 -43.26
C LEU A 10 -6.85 77.54 -42.41
N LEU A 11 -5.91 77.72 -41.45
CA LEU A 11 -5.94 77.26 -40.05
C LEU A 11 -6.05 75.73 -39.78
N ARG A 12 -5.03 75.05 -39.26
CA ARG A 12 -4.54 74.95 -37.84
C ARG A 12 -4.97 73.64 -37.15
N ARG A 13 -3.98 73.02 -36.47
CA ARG A 13 -4.01 72.30 -35.16
C ARG A 13 -4.14 70.77 -35.07
N CYS A 14 -3.11 70.22 -34.41
CA CYS A 14 -3.09 69.20 -33.33
C CYS A 14 -3.52 67.75 -33.60
N ALA A 15 -2.60 66.80 -33.37
CA ALA A 15 -2.90 65.55 -32.67
C ALA A 15 -1.64 64.97 -32.00
N LEU A 16 -1.77 64.69 -30.69
CA LEU A 16 -0.85 63.96 -29.83
C LEU A 16 -0.57 62.54 -30.37
N LEU A 17 0.68 62.09 -30.32
CA LEU A 17 1.01 60.66 -30.39
C LEU A 17 1.13 60.12 -28.96
N ILE A 18 0.14 59.31 -28.58
CA ILE A 18 0.11 58.53 -27.35
C ILE A 18 1.08 57.36 -27.51
N ALA A 19 2.11 57.31 -26.67
CA ALA A 19 2.97 56.13 -26.53
C ALA A 19 2.17 55.02 -25.83
N CYS A 20 1.74 54.01 -26.60
CA CYS A 20 1.25 52.75 -26.04
C CYS A 20 2.45 51.95 -25.50
N CYS A 21 2.77 52.14 -24.22
CA CYS A 21 3.53 51.15 -23.46
C CYS A 21 2.67 49.88 -23.36
N ALA A 22 3.00 48.87 -24.16
CA ALA A 22 2.50 47.52 -23.97
C ALA A 22 3.14 46.94 -22.70
N SER A 23 2.43 47.02 -21.59
CA SER A 23 2.72 46.22 -20.40
C SER A 23 2.38 44.77 -20.74
N VAL A 24 3.37 44.02 -21.25
CA VAL A 24 3.34 42.57 -21.21
C VAL A 24 3.47 42.19 -19.73
N ALA A 25 2.33 42.04 -19.07
CA ALA A 25 2.30 41.39 -17.77
C ALA A 25 2.82 39.96 -18.00
N ALA A 26 4.08 39.72 -17.64
CA ALA A 26 4.59 38.36 -17.52
C ALA A 26 3.70 37.69 -16.47
N ALA A 27 2.79 36.82 -16.90
CA ALA A 27 2.09 35.93 -16.00
C ALA A 27 3.18 35.11 -15.30
N GLN A 28 3.46 35.44 -14.03
CA GLN A 28 4.25 34.59 -13.17
C GLN A 28 3.50 33.27 -13.08
N ALA A 29 3.99 32.26 -13.82
CA ALA A 29 3.49 30.91 -13.71
C ALA A 29 3.57 30.51 -12.24
N ALA A 30 2.45 30.13 -11.66
CA ALA A 30 2.39 29.67 -10.29
C ALA A 30 3.45 28.57 -10.09
N LYS A 31 4.10 28.55 -8.93
CA LYS A 31 5.06 27.49 -8.60
C LYS A 31 4.33 26.15 -8.70
N PRO A 32 4.88 25.15 -9.39
CA PRO A 32 4.24 23.85 -9.50
C PRO A 32 4.05 23.20 -8.13
N LEU A 33 2.96 22.44 -8.00
CA LEU A 33 2.58 21.74 -6.78
C LEU A 33 3.58 20.61 -6.46
N LEU A 34 4.05 19.93 -7.50
CA LEU A 34 5.10 18.91 -7.43
C LEU A 34 5.89 18.91 -8.74
N THR A 35 7.20 18.68 -8.67
CA THR A 35 8.05 18.47 -9.86
C THR A 35 9.07 17.40 -9.55
N PHE A 36 9.18 16.40 -10.41
CA PHE A 36 10.12 15.29 -10.26
C PHE A 36 10.55 14.74 -11.62
N LYS A 37 11.73 14.14 -11.64
CA LYS A 37 12.19 13.34 -12.77
C LYS A 37 11.49 12.00 -12.74
N VAL A 38 10.78 11.66 -13.81
CA VAL A 38 10.22 10.32 -14.01
C VAL A 38 11.37 9.36 -14.32
N ASP A 39 12.26 9.77 -15.22
CA ASP A 39 13.52 9.12 -15.53
C ASP A 39 14.56 10.19 -15.94
N ASP A 40 15.66 9.78 -16.57
CA ASP A 40 16.71 10.69 -17.02
C ASP A 40 16.27 11.66 -18.13
N ALA A 41 15.26 11.31 -18.92
CA ALA A 41 14.79 12.07 -20.08
C ALA A 41 13.51 12.88 -19.78
N ILE A 42 12.66 12.40 -18.88
CA ILE A 42 11.33 12.94 -18.64
C ILE A 42 11.22 13.58 -17.25
N THR A 43 10.69 14.80 -17.20
CA THR A 43 10.28 15.47 -15.96
C THR A 43 8.77 15.66 -15.96
N ALA A 44 8.11 15.21 -14.90
CA ALA A 44 6.71 15.51 -14.64
C ALA A 44 6.58 16.75 -13.74
N ARG A 45 5.63 17.62 -14.08
CA ARG A 45 5.31 18.82 -13.33
C ARG A 45 3.81 18.89 -13.09
N VAL A 46 3.38 18.83 -11.85
CA VAL A 46 1.98 19.06 -11.47
C VAL A 46 1.78 20.57 -11.35
N GLU A 47 1.06 21.17 -12.31
CA GLU A 47 0.94 22.63 -12.45
C GLU A 47 -0.31 23.18 -11.75
N HIS A 48 -1.40 22.41 -11.75
CA HIS A 48 -2.71 22.85 -11.23
C HIS A 48 -3.43 21.70 -10.51
N ALA A 49 -4.23 22.07 -9.51
CA ALA A 49 -5.20 21.22 -8.83
C ALA A 49 -6.56 21.95 -8.81
N ASP A 50 -7.62 21.23 -9.17
CA ASP A 50 -9.01 21.68 -9.17
C ASP A 50 -9.88 20.57 -8.55
N GLY A 51 -10.14 20.68 -7.25
CA GLY A 51 -10.75 19.61 -6.46
C GLY A 51 -9.95 18.32 -6.59
N SER A 52 -10.63 17.22 -6.97
CA SER A 52 -10.02 15.90 -7.17
C SER A 52 -9.18 15.77 -8.45
N ARG A 53 -9.06 16.81 -9.28
CA ARG A 53 -8.29 16.71 -10.52
C ARG A 53 -7.01 17.50 -10.46
N ILE A 54 -5.95 16.92 -11.00
CA ILE A 54 -4.67 17.59 -11.22
C ILE A 54 -4.31 17.66 -12.69
N THR A 55 -3.57 18.69 -13.07
CA THR A 55 -3.00 18.84 -14.41
C THR A 55 -1.49 18.71 -14.35
N ILE A 56 -0.98 17.80 -15.16
CA ILE A 56 0.42 17.39 -15.23
C ILE A 56 0.97 17.77 -16.58
N ARG A 57 2.15 18.38 -16.62
CA ARG A 57 2.93 18.62 -17.83
C ARG A 57 4.19 17.78 -17.82
N PHE A 58 4.46 17.12 -18.93
CA PHE A 58 5.68 16.37 -19.15
C PHE A 58 6.66 17.18 -19.98
N LEU A 59 7.92 17.21 -19.55
CA LEU A 59 9.02 17.87 -20.25
C LEU A 59 10.00 16.81 -20.77
N PRO A 60 10.62 17.03 -21.94
CA PRO A 60 10.54 18.25 -22.76
C PRO A 60 9.36 18.31 -23.74
N SER A 61 8.60 17.22 -23.92
CA SER A 61 7.59 17.14 -25.00
C SER A 61 6.43 18.13 -24.87
N GLY A 62 6.19 18.67 -23.67
CA GLY A 62 5.14 19.64 -23.40
C GLY A 62 3.75 19.02 -23.30
N LYS A 63 3.62 17.69 -23.49
CA LYS A 63 2.36 16.95 -23.35
C LYS A 63 1.76 17.22 -21.97
N THR A 64 0.45 17.42 -21.93
CA THR A 64 -0.30 17.59 -20.69
C THR A 64 -1.27 16.43 -20.49
N GLN A 65 -1.52 16.13 -19.22
CA GLN A 65 -2.50 15.15 -18.79
C GLN A 65 -3.32 15.74 -17.65
N THR A 66 -4.62 15.46 -17.63
CA THR A 66 -5.47 15.66 -16.47
C THR A 66 -5.76 14.29 -15.84
N LEU A 67 -5.65 14.22 -14.52
CA LEU A 67 -5.80 12.99 -13.75
C LEU A 67 -6.74 13.25 -12.57
N ASP A 68 -7.65 12.31 -12.30
CA ASP A 68 -8.42 12.30 -11.06
C ASP A 68 -7.59 11.59 -9.98
N VAL A 69 -7.36 12.24 -8.84
CA VAL A 69 -6.54 11.68 -7.76
C VAL A 69 -7.27 10.60 -6.98
N GLY A 70 -8.61 10.53 -7.04
CA GLY A 70 -9.41 9.48 -6.43
C GLY A 70 -9.35 9.38 -4.90
N VAL A 71 -8.56 10.22 -4.23
CA VAL A 71 -8.41 10.27 -2.77
C VAL A 71 -8.50 11.70 -2.25
N SER A 72 -9.11 11.86 -1.09
CA SER A 72 -9.13 13.10 -0.33
C SER A 72 -9.43 12.82 1.14
N ASP A 73 -9.05 13.74 2.01
CA ASP A 73 -9.49 13.74 3.41
C ASP A 73 -10.94 14.25 3.52
N GLU A 74 -11.43 14.36 4.75
CA GLU A 74 -12.80 14.82 5.05
C GLU A 74 -13.09 16.25 4.55
N ASP A 75 -12.06 17.07 4.38
CA ASP A 75 -12.14 18.45 3.88
C ASP A 75 -11.90 18.54 2.35
N GLY A 76 -11.62 17.41 1.69
CA GLY A 76 -11.35 17.37 0.25
C GLY A 76 -9.89 17.65 -0.12
N HIS A 77 -8.95 17.64 0.83
CA HIS A 77 -7.53 17.85 0.57
C HIS A 77 -6.76 16.54 0.36
N TYR A 78 -5.60 16.64 -0.29
CA TYR A 78 -4.63 15.56 -0.46
C TYR A 78 -3.22 16.13 -0.57
N GLN A 79 -2.24 15.28 -0.36
CA GLN A 79 -0.83 15.54 -0.60
C GLN A 79 -0.37 14.78 -1.84
N LEU A 80 0.67 15.30 -2.50
CA LEU A 80 1.27 14.69 -3.68
C LEU A 80 2.68 14.22 -3.36
N ALA A 81 3.01 13.01 -3.81
CA ALA A 81 4.30 12.38 -3.62
C ALA A 81 4.77 11.70 -4.91
N SER A 82 6.04 11.30 -4.94
CA SER A 82 6.61 10.53 -6.04
C SER A 82 7.68 9.57 -5.55
N ASP A 83 7.55 8.32 -5.98
CA ASP A 83 8.52 7.24 -5.79
C ASP A 83 8.37 6.22 -6.92
N ASP A 84 9.25 5.22 -7.00
CA ASP A 84 9.10 4.06 -7.90
C ASP A 84 8.27 2.98 -7.18
N TYR A 85 6.94 3.01 -7.38
CA TYR A 85 6.00 2.15 -6.62
C TYR A 85 5.84 0.77 -7.27
N ASN A 86 6.07 0.64 -8.58
CA ASN A 86 5.99 -0.63 -9.31
C ASN A 86 7.37 -1.28 -9.56
N PHE A 87 8.46 -0.62 -9.17
CA PHE A 87 9.85 -1.08 -9.27
C PHE A 87 10.31 -1.31 -10.71
N ASP A 88 9.81 -0.52 -11.66
CA ASP A 88 10.18 -0.60 -13.08
C ASP A 88 11.32 0.37 -13.47
N GLY A 89 11.75 1.21 -12.53
CA GLY A 89 12.82 2.18 -12.72
C GLY A 89 12.34 3.57 -13.15
N HIS A 90 11.04 3.75 -13.38
CA HIS A 90 10.41 5.06 -13.53
C HIS A 90 9.80 5.51 -12.21
N ARG A 91 9.95 6.80 -11.89
CA ARG A 91 9.22 7.39 -10.77
C ARG A 91 7.77 7.62 -11.16
N ASP A 92 6.90 7.17 -10.28
CA ASP A 92 5.46 7.27 -10.35
C ASP A 92 4.94 8.49 -9.58
N LEU A 93 3.65 8.74 -9.72
CA LEU A 93 2.93 9.75 -8.96
C LEU A 93 2.04 9.09 -7.92
N ALA A 94 1.97 9.66 -6.71
CA ALA A 94 0.95 9.32 -5.74
C ALA A 94 0.23 10.57 -5.25
N ALA A 95 -1.06 10.41 -4.99
CA ALA A 95 -1.82 11.29 -4.13
C ALA A 95 -2.18 10.50 -2.86
N HIS A 96 -2.11 11.13 -1.70
CA HIS A 96 -2.53 10.50 -0.45
C HIS A 96 -3.23 11.50 0.46
N ALA A 97 -4.11 10.99 1.30
CA ALA A 97 -4.87 11.81 2.23
C ALA A 97 -5.24 11.02 3.48
N LEU A 98 -5.45 11.72 4.58
CA LEU A 98 -5.83 11.10 5.84
C LEU A 98 -7.22 10.47 5.73
N LEU A 99 -7.33 9.21 6.13
CA LEU A 99 -8.55 8.43 6.27
C LEU A 99 -8.76 8.11 7.76
N GLY A 100 -9.63 8.90 8.41
CA GLY A 100 -9.80 8.84 9.86
C GLY A 100 -8.62 9.48 10.60
N MET A 101 -8.11 8.84 11.66
CA MET A 101 -7.07 9.45 12.52
C MET A 101 -5.66 8.89 12.34
N VAL A 102 -5.51 7.72 11.71
CA VAL A 102 -4.24 6.95 11.73
C VAL A 102 -3.90 6.26 10.41
N ASN A 103 -4.82 6.29 9.45
CA ASN A 103 -4.63 5.69 8.15
C ASN A 103 -4.55 6.81 7.11
N GLU A 104 -3.69 6.66 6.12
CA GLU A 104 -3.66 7.50 4.93
C GLU A 104 -4.04 6.64 3.73
N SER A 105 -5.05 7.04 2.97
CA SER A 105 -5.42 6.39 1.72
C SER A 105 -4.55 6.89 0.58
N TYR A 106 -4.10 5.99 -0.29
CA TYR A 106 -3.21 6.29 -1.42
C TYR A 106 -3.90 5.99 -2.76
N GLY A 107 -3.91 7.00 -3.64
CA GLY A 107 -4.07 6.83 -5.08
C GLY A 107 -2.69 6.82 -5.73
N ILE A 108 -2.25 5.66 -6.24
CA ILE A 108 -0.96 5.50 -6.92
C ILE A 108 -1.19 5.45 -8.43
N PHE A 109 -0.32 6.14 -9.17
CA PHE A 109 -0.43 6.25 -10.61
C PHE A 109 0.91 5.93 -11.28
N PRO A 110 1.14 4.67 -11.69
CA PRO A 110 2.36 4.28 -12.37
C PRO A 110 2.54 4.98 -13.71
N TYR A 111 3.79 5.24 -14.07
CA TYR A 111 4.12 5.88 -15.33
C TYR A 111 4.12 4.89 -16.51
N ASP A 112 3.25 5.10 -17.49
CA ASP A 112 3.31 4.42 -18.78
C ASP A 112 4.27 5.16 -19.71
N ALA A 113 5.49 4.64 -19.84
CA ALA A 113 6.53 5.21 -20.70
C ALA A 113 6.16 5.18 -22.19
N ALA A 114 5.43 4.18 -22.65
CA ALA A 114 5.03 4.07 -24.06
C ALA A 114 4.01 5.13 -24.45
N ARG A 115 3.08 5.45 -23.54
CA ARG A 115 2.07 6.50 -23.75
C ARG A 115 2.51 7.86 -23.22
N GLN A 116 3.56 7.93 -22.42
CA GLN A 116 4.04 9.12 -21.73
C GLN A 116 2.92 9.74 -20.87
N GLN A 117 2.33 8.95 -19.96
CA GLN A 117 1.24 9.38 -19.06
C GLN A 117 1.21 8.52 -17.80
N PHE A 118 0.58 9.02 -16.74
CA PHE A 118 0.31 8.22 -15.54
C PHE A 118 -1.04 7.51 -15.66
N GLU A 119 -1.14 6.29 -15.14
CA GLU A 119 -2.39 5.52 -15.13
C GLU A 119 -2.69 5.05 -13.71
N PRO A 120 -3.96 4.94 -13.27
CA PRO A 120 -4.26 4.40 -11.96
C PRO A 120 -3.69 2.99 -11.78
N LEU A 121 -3.00 2.75 -10.66
CA LEU A 121 -2.52 1.43 -10.29
C LEU A 121 -3.73 0.50 -10.12
N LYS A 122 -3.70 -0.63 -10.84
CA LYS A 122 -4.76 -1.63 -10.74
C LYS A 122 -4.46 -2.56 -9.57
N LEU A 123 -5.40 -2.60 -8.62
CA LEU A 123 -5.42 -3.62 -7.57
C LEU A 123 -5.53 -5.03 -8.19
N PRO A 124 -5.16 -6.09 -7.45
CA PRO A 124 -5.38 -7.46 -7.90
C PRO A 124 -6.84 -7.68 -8.31
N ALA A 125 -7.05 -8.53 -9.32
CA ALA A 125 -8.39 -8.82 -9.82
C ALA A 125 -9.28 -9.45 -8.73
N ALA A 126 -10.60 -9.30 -8.84
CA ALA A 126 -11.55 -9.75 -7.82
C ALA A 126 -11.47 -11.27 -7.52
N ASP A 127 -11.01 -12.07 -8.48
CA ASP A 127 -10.81 -13.53 -8.35
C ASP A 127 -9.43 -13.93 -7.78
N MET A 128 -8.56 -12.96 -7.50
CA MET A 128 -7.26 -13.15 -6.86
C MET A 128 -7.36 -12.93 -5.33
N PRO A 129 -6.39 -13.42 -4.54
CA PRO A 129 -6.31 -13.07 -3.13
C PRO A 129 -6.18 -11.56 -2.91
N HIS A 130 -6.91 -11.05 -1.92
CA HIS A 130 -6.86 -9.65 -1.47
C HIS A 130 -6.23 -9.53 -0.09
N GLY A 131 -5.59 -8.39 0.17
CA GLY A 131 -5.02 -8.08 1.47
C GLY A 131 -6.09 -7.70 2.49
N ASN A 132 -5.71 -7.61 3.76
CA ASN A 132 -6.62 -7.19 4.84
C ASN A 132 -7.04 -5.72 4.75
N CYS A 133 -6.24 -4.88 4.10
CA CYS A 133 -6.52 -3.45 4.03
C CYS A 133 -7.54 -3.07 2.97
N ASP A 134 -7.95 -4.02 2.12
CA ASP A 134 -8.82 -3.90 0.94
C ASP A 134 -8.32 -2.90 -0.14
N ASP A 135 -7.74 -1.78 0.27
CA ASP A 135 -7.11 -0.72 -0.53
C ASP A 135 -5.62 -0.53 -0.17
N LEU A 136 -4.98 0.46 -0.80
CA LEU A 136 -3.62 0.90 -0.51
C LEU A 136 -3.65 1.98 0.59
N ILE A 137 -3.26 1.58 1.80
CA ILE A 137 -3.29 2.40 3.00
C ILE A 137 -1.88 2.47 3.60
N ASN A 138 -1.46 3.65 4.08
CA ASN A 138 -0.13 3.90 4.67
C ASN A 138 1.00 3.23 3.89
N VAL A 139 1.12 3.58 2.61
CA VAL A 139 1.98 2.87 1.67
C VAL A 139 3.47 3.12 1.93
N ASP A 140 4.27 2.06 1.85
CA ASP A 140 5.73 2.12 1.94
C ASP A 140 6.37 1.25 0.83
N ALA A 141 7.05 1.89 -0.11
CA ALA A 141 7.77 1.21 -1.18
C ALA A 141 9.16 0.78 -0.70
N LYS A 142 9.49 -0.51 -0.87
CA LYS A 142 10.82 -1.06 -0.54
C LYS A 142 11.52 -1.57 -1.80
N PRO A 143 12.27 -0.70 -2.52
CA PRO A 143 12.93 -1.06 -3.79
C PRO A 143 13.89 -2.24 -3.68
N LYS A 144 14.63 -2.36 -2.57
CA LYS A 144 15.57 -3.48 -2.34
C LYS A 144 14.86 -4.84 -2.33
N ASP A 145 13.65 -4.86 -1.81
CA ASP A 145 12.82 -6.06 -1.70
C ASP A 145 11.83 -6.18 -2.87
N ARG A 146 11.79 -5.18 -3.75
CA ARG A 146 10.80 -5.01 -4.84
C ARG A 146 9.38 -5.26 -4.36
N THR A 147 9.06 -4.69 -3.19
CA THR A 147 7.80 -4.96 -2.48
C THR A 147 7.16 -3.65 -2.05
N LEU A 148 5.88 -3.50 -2.35
CA LEU A 148 5.04 -2.39 -1.94
C LEU A 148 4.24 -2.83 -0.71
N TYR A 149 4.47 -2.21 0.44
CA TYR A 149 3.73 -2.51 1.65
C TYR A 149 2.53 -1.58 1.79
N SER A 150 1.39 -2.15 2.17
CA SER A 150 0.18 -1.44 2.62
C SER A 150 -0.07 -1.82 4.06
N SER A 151 -0.35 -0.87 4.93
CA SER A 151 -0.68 -1.14 6.32
C SER A 151 -1.89 -0.34 6.77
N CYS A 152 -2.75 -0.97 7.56
CA CYS A 152 -3.98 -0.34 8.03
C CYS A 152 -4.27 -0.78 9.44
N ARG A 153 -4.85 0.13 10.21
CA ARG A 153 -5.41 -0.22 11.51
C ARG A 153 -6.86 -0.66 11.37
N GLY A 154 -7.16 -1.88 11.80
CA GLY A 154 -8.51 -2.40 11.97
C GLY A 154 -8.72 -2.83 13.42
N GLY A 155 -9.58 -2.10 14.14
CA GLY A 155 -9.76 -2.30 15.58
C GLY A 155 -8.44 -2.05 16.36
N PRO A 156 -8.05 -2.93 17.30
CA PRO A 156 -6.82 -2.77 18.06
C PRO A 156 -5.56 -3.24 17.31
N ILE A 157 -5.70 -3.75 16.08
CA ILE A 157 -4.63 -4.46 15.36
C ILE A 157 -4.17 -3.65 14.16
N TRP A 158 -2.86 -3.69 13.89
CA TRP A 158 -2.28 -3.29 12.62
C TRP A 158 -2.13 -4.50 11.70
N TYR A 159 -2.69 -4.38 10.49
CA TYR A 159 -2.46 -5.33 9.41
C TYR A 159 -1.39 -4.78 8.48
N THR A 160 -0.68 -5.70 7.82
CA THR A 160 0.28 -5.35 6.78
C THR A 160 0.16 -6.35 5.65
N ASP A 161 -0.09 -5.82 4.47
CA ASP A 161 -0.12 -6.54 3.22
C ASP A 161 1.12 -6.16 2.40
N ALA A 162 1.70 -7.14 1.73
CA ALA A 162 2.85 -6.95 0.86
C ALA A 162 2.44 -7.29 -0.56
N TYR A 163 2.65 -6.36 -1.48
CA TYR A 163 2.36 -6.50 -2.90
C TYR A 163 3.66 -6.54 -3.71
N ARG A 164 3.63 -7.30 -4.80
CA ARG A 164 4.71 -7.38 -5.79
C ARG A 164 4.13 -7.29 -7.19
N PHE A 165 5.00 -7.14 -8.18
CA PHE A 165 4.64 -6.99 -9.58
C PHE A 165 5.20 -8.17 -10.38
N ASP A 166 4.35 -8.76 -11.24
CA ASP A 166 4.77 -9.82 -12.15
C ASP A 166 5.62 -9.26 -13.32
N GLY A 167 6.12 -10.14 -14.18
CA GLY A 167 6.94 -9.74 -15.33
C GLY A 167 6.24 -8.82 -16.35
N ASN A 168 4.91 -8.69 -16.27
CA ASN A 168 4.12 -7.79 -17.12
C ASN A 168 3.70 -6.51 -16.37
N GLY A 169 4.22 -6.28 -15.16
CA GLY A 169 3.90 -5.11 -14.34
C GLY A 169 2.53 -5.19 -13.66
N ARG A 170 1.90 -6.37 -13.59
CA ARG A 170 0.63 -6.53 -12.87
C ARG A 170 0.90 -6.81 -11.40
N MET A 171 0.24 -6.03 -10.55
CA MET A 171 0.33 -6.19 -9.10
C MET A 171 -0.39 -7.48 -8.65
N TYR A 172 0.22 -8.18 -7.70
CA TYR A 172 -0.36 -9.32 -7.00
C TYR A 172 -0.04 -9.24 -5.50
N LEU A 173 -0.93 -9.79 -4.68
CA LEU A 173 -0.67 -9.94 -3.26
C LEU A 173 0.43 -10.97 -3.06
N TYR A 174 1.56 -10.57 -2.49
CA TYR A 174 2.68 -11.46 -2.19
C TYR A 174 2.54 -12.07 -0.80
N GLN A 175 2.22 -11.25 0.22
CA GLN A 175 2.02 -11.72 1.59
C GLN A 175 0.89 -10.96 2.28
N SER A 176 0.17 -11.66 3.15
CA SER A 176 -0.84 -11.08 4.03
C SER A 176 -1.02 -11.96 5.26
N SER A 177 -1.40 -11.36 6.37
CA SER A 177 -1.68 -12.07 7.62
C SER A 177 -3.14 -12.48 7.72
N GLU A 178 -3.41 -13.74 8.04
CA GLU A 178 -4.74 -14.22 8.39
C GLU A 178 -4.89 -14.25 9.92
N ALA A 179 -6.02 -13.76 10.42
CA ALA A 179 -6.30 -13.76 11.85
C ALA A 179 -6.43 -15.19 12.39
N ILE A 180 -5.85 -15.44 13.56
CA ILE A 180 -6.10 -16.66 14.33
C ILE A 180 -7.50 -16.55 14.97
N PRO A 181 -8.29 -17.65 15.03
CA PRO A 181 -9.59 -17.67 15.69
C PRO A 181 -9.57 -17.11 17.12
N ASP A 182 -10.62 -16.36 17.47
CA ASP A 182 -10.72 -15.63 18.74
C ASP A 182 -10.62 -16.55 19.97
N ASP A 183 -11.09 -17.80 19.87
CA ASP A 183 -11.04 -18.81 20.94
C ASP A 183 -9.62 -19.31 21.26
N LEU A 184 -8.65 -19.04 20.38
CA LEU A 184 -7.23 -19.37 20.58
C LEU A 184 -6.38 -18.17 21.01
N ARG A 185 -6.94 -16.95 21.00
CA ARG A 185 -6.19 -15.74 21.33
C ARG A 185 -5.59 -15.79 22.73
N ASP A 186 -6.38 -16.18 23.72
CA ASP A 186 -5.89 -16.31 25.10
C ASP A 186 -4.68 -17.26 25.20
N LEU A 187 -4.61 -18.27 24.34
CA LEU A 187 -3.52 -19.24 24.33
C LEU A 187 -2.29 -18.73 23.57
N LEU A 188 -2.49 -18.06 22.43
CA LEU A 188 -1.45 -17.81 21.43
C LEU A 188 -1.01 -16.35 21.31
N ASP A 189 -1.79 -15.40 21.82
CA ASP A 189 -1.43 -13.98 21.77
C ASP A 189 -0.31 -13.69 22.77
N GLY A 190 0.66 -12.90 22.31
CA GLY A 190 1.77 -12.45 23.13
C GLY A 190 1.48 -11.10 23.78
N ASP A 191 2.35 -10.68 24.70
CA ASP A 191 2.26 -9.35 25.33
C ASP A 191 2.34 -8.20 24.30
N SER A 192 2.94 -8.46 23.13
CA SER A 192 3.09 -7.48 22.05
C SER A 192 1.83 -7.32 21.19
N GLY A 193 0.89 -8.27 21.23
CA GLY A 193 -0.32 -8.24 20.41
C GLY A 193 -0.70 -9.61 19.83
N PRO A 194 -1.73 -9.64 18.98
CA PRO A 194 -2.30 -10.89 18.49
C PRO A 194 -1.42 -11.59 17.48
N SER A 195 -1.30 -12.91 17.64
CA SER A 195 -0.60 -13.76 16.68
C SER A 195 -1.42 -13.93 15.39
N SER A 196 -0.74 -14.18 14.28
CA SER A 196 -1.37 -14.35 12.97
C SER A 196 -0.77 -15.51 12.19
N LEU A 197 -1.44 -15.92 11.11
CA LEU A 197 -0.92 -16.84 10.12
C LEU A 197 -0.49 -16.04 8.89
N LEU A 198 0.81 -15.83 8.72
CA LEU A 198 1.35 -15.17 7.53
C LEU A 198 1.25 -16.11 6.33
N LEU A 199 0.50 -15.68 5.33
CA LEU A 199 0.33 -16.36 4.05
C LEU A 199 1.29 -15.78 3.02
N THR A 200 1.78 -16.62 2.11
CA THR A 200 2.58 -16.18 0.96
C THR A 200 2.02 -16.78 -0.31
N TYR A 201 1.87 -15.95 -1.34
CA TYR A 201 1.30 -16.31 -2.63
C TYR A 201 2.33 -16.11 -3.74
N ASP A 202 2.18 -16.88 -4.83
CA ASP A 202 2.86 -16.62 -6.09
C ASP A 202 2.09 -15.59 -6.95
N GLU A 203 2.67 -15.23 -8.09
CA GLU A 203 2.09 -14.26 -9.04
C GLU A 203 0.74 -14.68 -9.64
N HIS A 204 0.36 -15.95 -9.50
CA HIS A 204 -0.94 -16.49 -9.94
C HIS A 204 -1.95 -16.56 -8.80
N GLY A 205 -1.62 -16.01 -7.62
CA GLY A 205 -2.50 -16.02 -6.45
C GLY A 205 -2.56 -17.37 -5.75
N LYS A 206 -1.70 -18.33 -6.11
CA LYS A 206 -1.66 -19.62 -5.42
C LYS A 206 -0.86 -19.47 -4.14
N ARG A 207 -1.43 -19.93 -3.03
CA ARG A 207 -0.71 -20.00 -1.74
C ARG A 207 0.43 -21.00 -1.84
N VAL A 208 1.66 -20.52 -1.67
CA VAL A 208 2.90 -21.31 -1.73
C VAL A 208 3.50 -21.58 -0.36
N SER A 209 3.17 -20.76 0.64
CA SER A 209 3.63 -20.94 2.01
C SER A 209 2.61 -20.37 3.00
N ARG A 210 2.65 -20.90 4.22
CA ARG A 210 2.03 -20.32 5.40
C ARG A 210 2.93 -20.55 6.60
N ARG A 211 2.97 -19.60 7.53
CA ARG A 211 3.69 -19.75 8.80
C ARG A 211 2.99 -18.95 9.88
N LEU A 212 3.08 -19.43 11.11
CA LEU A 212 2.65 -18.63 12.25
C LEU A 212 3.62 -17.47 12.44
N ASP A 213 3.09 -16.31 12.80
CA ASP A 213 3.87 -15.10 13.05
C ASP A 213 3.33 -14.42 14.31
N ALA A 214 4.23 -14.17 15.26
CA ALA A 214 3.91 -13.34 16.42
C ALA A 214 3.67 -11.90 15.98
N TYR A 215 2.93 -11.12 16.77
CA TYR A 215 2.74 -9.71 16.49
C TYR A 215 4.08 -8.96 16.52
N GLY A 216 4.39 -8.24 15.43
CA GLY A 216 5.70 -7.61 15.21
C GLY A 216 6.77 -8.55 14.64
N GLY A 217 6.40 -9.80 14.34
CA GLY A 217 7.25 -10.82 13.74
C GLY A 217 7.84 -11.80 14.75
N GLY A 218 8.05 -13.04 14.31
CA GLY A 218 8.78 -14.06 15.06
C GLY A 218 7.96 -15.31 15.37
N LYS A 219 8.41 -16.06 16.37
CA LYS A 219 7.80 -17.35 16.73
C LYS A 219 6.59 -17.16 17.62
N VAL A 220 5.52 -17.87 17.31
CA VAL A 220 4.38 -18.00 18.21
C VAL A 220 4.68 -19.11 19.21
N THR A 221 4.56 -18.80 20.51
CA THR A 221 4.80 -19.77 21.58
C THR A 221 3.73 -19.66 22.64
N PHE A 222 3.38 -20.77 23.29
CA PHE A 222 2.44 -20.78 24.40
C PHE A 222 2.91 -21.66 25.56
N LYS A 223 2.43 -21.36 26.76
CA LYS A 223 2.63 -22.20 27.94
C LYS A 223 1.54 -23.25 28.05
N VAL A 224 1.92 -24.49 28.30
CA VAL A 224 1.00 -25.59 28.56
C VAL A 224 0.26 -25.33 29.88
N ARG A 225 -1.08 -25.29 29.83
CA ARG A 225 -1.95 -25.10 31.00
C ARG A 225 -2.41 -26.41 31.65
N PRO A 226 -2.84 -27.43 30.89
CA PRO A 226 -3.28 -28.69 31.48
C PRO A 226 -2.14 -29.42 32.17
N ALA A 227 -2.46 -30.21 33.20
CA ALA A 227 -1.47 -31.02 33.91
C ALA A 227 -0.70 -31.96 32.96
N ARG A 228 -1.39 -32.52 31.96
CA ARG A 228 -0.82 -33.32 30.87
C ARG A 228 -1.54 -32.96 29.58
N LEU A 229 -0.79 -32.50 28.59
CA LEU A 229 -1.27 -32.24 27.24
C LEU A 229 -0.72 -33.35 26.33
N PRO A 230 -1.58 -34.25 25.82
CA PRO A 230 -1.14 -35.31 24.91
C PRO A 230 -0.48 -34.77 23.65
N LEU A 231 0.55 -35.47 23.18
CA LEU A 231 1.22 -35.18 21.92
C LEU A 231 0.92 -36.29 20.91
N HIS A 232 0.28 -35.95 19.81
CA HIS A 232 -0.18 -36.87 18.78
C HIS A 232 0.79 -36.89 17.59
N ASP A 233 0.91 -38.04 16.93
CA ASP A 233 1.72 -38.16 15.72
C ASP A 233 0.95 -37.65 14.48
N ALA A 234 -0.36 -37.89 14.41
CA ALA A 234 -1.27 -37.25 13.45
C ALA A 234 -2.53 -36.64 14.11
N MET A 235 -3.21 -35.79 13.34
CA MET A 235 -4.50 -35.22 13.73
C MET A 235 -5.54 -36.35 13.86
N ASN A 236 -6.33 -36.32 14.93
CA ASN A 236 -7.39 -37.30 15.26
C ASN A 236 -6.91 -38.71 15.64
N ASP A 237 -5.62 -38.91 15.88
CA ASP A 237 -5.12 -40.16 16.45
C ASP A 237 -5.49 -40.29 17.93
N ALA A 238 -5.58 -41.54 18.41
CA ALA A 238 -5.65 -41.78 19.84
C ALA A 238 -4.43 -41.17 20.56
N PRO A 239 -4.59 -40.61 21.78
CA PRO A 239 -3.49 -40.04 22.54
C PRO A 239 -2.31 -41.01 22.64
N THR A 240 -1.12 -40.56 22.24
CA THR A 240 0.09 -41.37 22.40
C THR A 240 0.52 -41.38 23.88
N ARG A 241 1.50 -42.22 24.24
CA ARG A 241 2.13 -42.14 25.57
C ARG A 241 2.94 -40.86 25.77
N ARG A 242 3.17 -40.07 24.72
CA ARG A 242 3.91 -38.81 24.77
C ARG A 242 2.96 -37.69 25.18
N TYR A 243 3.43 -36.84 26.09
CA TYR A 243 2.71 -35.67 26.56
C TYR A 243 3.73 -34.64 27.01
N VAL A 244 3.31 -33.39 27.03
CA VAL A 244 3.99 -32.29 27.73
C VAL A 244 3.18 -31.92 28.96
N VAL A 245 3.80 -31.24 29.91
CA VAL A 245 3.19 -30.98 31.23
C VAL A 245 2.99 -29.49 31.45
N ALA A 246 2.13 -29.16 32.42
CA ALA A 246 1.87 -27.77 32.80
C ALA A 246 3.18 -27.00 33.05
N GLY A 247 3.28 -25.80 32.47
CA GLY A 247 4.44 -24.93 32.56
C GLY A 247 5.50 -25.13 31.46
N ASP A 248 5.44 -26.21 30.68
CA ASP A 248 6.27 -26.34 29.47
C ASP A 248 5.91 -25.24 28.46
N THR A 249 6.89 -24.76 27.70
CA THR A 249 6.69 -23.83 26.58
C THR A 249 6.75 -24.58 25.26
N LEU A 250 5.76 -24.37 24.41
CA LEU A 250 5.66 -24.93 23.07
C LEU A 250 5.80 -23.84 22.01
N GLU A 251 6.53 -24.13 20.94
CA GLU A 251 6.55 -23.32 19.71
C GLU A 251 5.48 -23.85 18.76
N LEU A 252 4.55 -23.00 18.33
CA LEU A 252 3.54 -23.33 17.33
C LEU A 252 4.16 -23.20 15.94
N ILE A 253 4.20 -24.29 15.20
CA ILE A 253 4.88 -24.36 13.89
C ILE A 253 3.92 -24.55 12.71
N ASP A 254 2.71 -25.04 12.96
CA ASP A 254 1.63 -25.13 11.96
C ASP A 254 0.27 -25.34 12.67
N ALA A 255 -0.85 -25.23 11.95
CA ALA A 255 -2.19 -25.51 12.48
C ALA A 255 -3.10 -26.13 11.41
N SER A 256 -4.08 -26.95 11.77
CA SER A 256 -5.11 -27.38 10.80
C SER A 256 -5.87 -26.17 10.24
N ALA A 257 -6.52 -26.33 9.09
CA ALA A 257 -7.24 -25.20 8.46
C ALA A 257 -8.37 -24.64 9.33
N ASP A 258 -8.98 -25.47 10.17
CA ASP A 258 -9.99 -25.11 11.16
C ASP A 258 -9.42 -24.78 12.54
N PHE A 259 -8.08 -24.74 12.65
CA PHE A 259 -7.33 -24.51 13.89
C PHE A 259 -7.65 -25.46 15.06
N GLN A 260 -8.37 -26.56 14.83
CA GLN A 260 -8.68 -27.54 15.88
C GLN A 260 -7.47 -28.37 16.32
N TRP A 261 -6.43 -28.41 15.48
CA TRP A 261 -5.18 -29.09 15.74
C TRP A 261 -3.99 -28.15 15.56
N LEU A 262 -3.12 -28.14 16.56
CA LEU A 262 -1.95 -27.28 16.61
C LEU A 262 -0.69 -28.14 16.51
N LYS A 263 0.14 -27.91 15.49
CA LYS A 263 1.41 -28.59 15.35
C LYS A 263 2.48 -27.85 16.12
N VAL A 264 3.12 -28.52 17.05
CA VAL A 264 4.01 -27.90 18.02
C VAL A 264 5.40 -28.52 18.00
N LEU A 265 6.37 -27.70 18.35
CA LEU A 265 7.74 -28.10 18.65
C LEU A 265 8.01 -27.83 20.14
N TYR A 266 8.29 -28.91 20.86
CA TYR A 266 8.78 -28.88 22.24
C TYR A 266 10.29 -29.04 22.26
N ARG A 267 10.97 -28.14 22.97
CA ARG A 267 12.42 -28.22 23.22
C ARG A 267 12.62 -28.52 24.70
N ASN A 268 12.98 -29.77 25.01
CA ASN A 268 13.14 -30.19 26.40
C ASN A 268 14.40 -29.53 26.99
N PRO A 269 14.30 -28.81 28.12
CA PRO A 269 15.45 -28.18 28.77
C PRO A 269 16.55 -29.17 29.18
N ARG A 270 16.19 -30.44 29.41
CA ARG A 270 17.11 -31.53 29.79
C ARG A 270 17.67 -32.31 28.60
N GLY A 271 17.36 -31.88 27.38
CA GLY A 271 17.90 -32.44 26.14
C GLY A 271 16.84 -33.01 25.20
N GLY A 272 17.02 -32.75 23.91
CA GLY A 272 16.18 -33.27 22.82
C GLY A 272 15.04 -32.33 22.39
N THR A 273 14.47 -32.65 21.23
CA THR A 273 13.30 -31.97 20.67
C THR A 273 12.22 -32.97 20.33
N ALA A 274 10.97 -32.63 20.61
CA ALA A 274 9.82 -33.43 20.25
C ALA A 274 8.86 -32.58 19.41
N GLN A 275 8.37 -33.14 18.30
CA GLN A 275 7.33 -32.53 17.48
C GLN A 275 6.09 -33.41 17.51
N GLY A 276 4.91 -32.79 17.42
CA GLY A 276 3.65 -33.49 17.24
C GLY A 276 2.47 -32.53 17.17
N TRP A 277 1.27 -33.08 17.18
CA TRP A 277 0.01 -32.35 17.19
C TRP A 277 -0.58 -32.35 18.59
N VAL A 278 -1.21 -31.24 18.97
CA VAL A 278 -2.06 -31.14 20.16
C VAL A 278 -3.43 -30.66 19.75
N SER A 279 -4.49 -31.11 20.43
CA SER A 279 -5.82 -30.56 20.20
C SER A 279 -5.90 -29.15 20.79
N ALA A 280 -6.47 -28.22 20.02
CA ALA A 280 -6.78 -26.87 20.50
C ALA A 280 -7.63 -26.92 21.78
N LYS A 281 -8.69 -27.73 21.77
CA LYS A 281 -9.59 -27.92 22.92
C LYS A 281 -8.86 -28.40 24.17
N GLU A 282 -7.97 -29.36 24.02
CA GLU A 282 -7.17 -29.87 25.15
C GLU A 282 -6.19 -28.81 25.65
N ALA A 283 -5.55 -28.06 24.75
CA ALA A 283 -4.58 -27.03 25.09
C ALA A 283 -5.20 -25.82 25.81
N THR A 284 -6.43 -25.43 25.46
CA THR A 284 -7.16 -24.34 26.10
C THR A 284 -7.79 -24.73 27.43
N GLY A 285 -7.89 -26.03 27.72
CA GLY A 285 -8.29 -26.55 29.04
C GLY A 285 -9.73 -27.06 29.13
N GLY A 286 -10.46 -27.16 28.02
CA GLY A 286 -11.71 -27.93 27.87
C GLY A 286 -12.87 -27.58 28.79
#